data_AF-A0AAU4PQG8-F1
#
_entry.id   AF-A0AAU4PQG8-F1
#
_cell.length_a   1.000
_cell.length_b   1.000
_cell.length_c   1.000
_cell.angle_alpha   90.00
_cell.angle_beta   90.00
_cell.angle_gamma   90.00
#
_symmetry.space_group_name_H-M   'P 1'
#
loop_
_entity.id
_entity.type
_entity.pdbx_description
1 polymer ?
#
loop_
_entity_poly.entity_id
_entity_poly.type
_entity_poly.pdbx_seq_one_letter_code
_entity_poly.pdbx_strand_id
1 'polypeptide(L)'
;MPFTSLSDHVESLLAAEEPLPIVAAGDPVLRRPAEPVEGQLPDELLARLIAAMRVTMHAAPGVGLAAPQIGVPLRLAVIEDAAAVSDEVRAARGRVPQPFRVLVNPSYEGVGARHVAFYEGCLSVPGYQAVVARHERVRLRALDEQGRAVDEEFAGWPARIVQHETDHLNGTLYLDRAELRSLSSTQSSAAAERWAQPTPQLAAQELGFGLPGAD
;
A
#
# COMPACT_ATOMS: atom_id res chain seq x y z
N MET A 1 17.40 -23.38 -0.79
CA MET A 1 18.50 -23.12 0.15
C MET A 1 18.09 -21.91 0.97
N PRO A 2 18.21 -21.89 2.31
CA PRO A 2 18.02 -20.63 3.03
C PRO A 2 19.16 -19.70 2.62
N PHE A 3 18.84 -18.46 2.27
CA PHE A 3 19.86 -17.45 1.94
C PHE A 3 20.76 -17.21 3.15
N THR A 4 22.07 -17.14 2.90
CA THR A 4 23.11 -16.96 3.92
C THR A 4 23.11 -15.56 4.53
N SER A 5 22.60 -14.57 3.80
CA SER A 5 22.38 -13.19 4.26
C SER A 5 21.20 -12.53 3.54
N LEU A 6 20.72 -11.40 4.07
CA LEU A 6 19.71 -10.58 3.41
C LEU A 6 20.20 -10.05 2.05
N SER A 7 21.47 -9.66 1.95
CA SER A 7 22.08 -9.23 0.68
C SER A 7 22.05 -10.34 -0.36
N ASP A 8 22.36 -11.59 0.01
CA ASP A 8 22.30 -12.73 -0.92
C ASP A 8 20.87 -12.99 -1.40
N HIS A 9 19.88 -12.83 -0.52
CA HIS A 9 18.47 -12.94 -0.88
C HIS A 9 18.07 -11.85 -1.88
N VAL A 10 18.44 -10.59 -1.63
CA VAL A 10 18.13 -9.47 -2.52
C VAL A 10 18.86 -9.61 -3.85
N GLU A 11 20.13 -10.01 -3.87
CA GLU A 11 20.86 -10.27 -5.12
C GLU A 11 20.22 -11.41 -5.91
N SER A 12 19.82 -12.50 -5.25
CA SER A 12 19.11 -13.59 -5.92
C SER A 12 17.75 -13.17 -6.47
N LEU A 13 17.05 -12.29 -5.76
CA LEU A 13 15.76 -11.73 -6.20
C LEU A 13 15.95 -10.85 -7.44
N LEU A 14 16.98 -10.00 -7.44
CA LEU A 14 17.30 -9.10 -8.55
C LEU A 14 17.95 -9.81 -9.75
N ALA A 15 18.58 -10.97 -9.55
CA ALA A 15 19.10 -11.81 -10.61
C ALA A 15 18.01 -12.65 -11.31
N ALA A 16 16.81 -12.71 -10.73
CA ALA A 16 15.65 -13.32 -11.35
C ALA A 16 15.05 -12.41 -12.45
N GLU A 17 13.89 -12.80 -13.00
CA GLU A 17 13.19 -12.00 -14.00
C GLU A 17 12.47 -10.79 -13.35
N GLU A 18 12.45 -9.67 -14.08
CA GLU A 18 11.59 -8.53 -13.77
C GLU A 18 10.25 -8.64 -14.53
N PRO A 19 9.11 -8.24 -13.94
CA PRO A 19 8.95 -7.68 -12.59
C PRO A 19 9.15 -8.72 -11.48
N LEU A 20 9.50 -8.27 -10.28
CA LEU A 20 9.72 -9.15 -9.14
C LEU A 20 8.41 -9.87 -8.75
N PRO A 21 8.48 -11.13 -8.29
CA PRO A 21 7.29 -11.85 -7.84
C PRO A 21 6.70 -11.17 -6.60
N ILE A 22 5.41 -10.86 -6.65
CA ILE A 22 4.64 -10.37 -5.51
C ILE A 22 4.09 -11.55 -4.73
N VAL A 23 4.43 -11.65 -3.45
CA VAL A 23 3.91 -12.68 -2.56
C VAL A 23 2.44 -12.40 -2.21
N ALA A 24 1.65 -13.47 -2.11
CA ALA A 24 0.23 -13.39 -1.81
C ALA A 24 -0.05 -13.57 -0.31
N ALA A 25 -1.21 -13.08 0.15
CA ALA A 25 -1.70 -13.29 1.50
C ALA A 25 -1.74 -14.78 1.83
N GLY A 26 -1.14 -15.12 2.98
CA GLY A 26 -0.79 -16.49 3.35
C GLY A 26 0.71 -16.68 3.50
N ASP A 27 1.52 -15.91 2.78
CA ASP A 27 2.98 -15.87 3.01
C ASP A 27 3.30 -15.24 4.38
N PRO A 28 4.07 -15.92 5.26
CA PRO A 28 4.44 -15.40 6.57
C PRO A 28 5.21 -14.07 6.57
N VAL A 29 5.88 -13.70 5.46
CA VAL A 29 6.56 -12.40 5.37
C VAL A 29 5.58 -11.23 5.50
N LEU A 30 4.35 -11.39 5.03
CA LEU A 30 3.30 -10.36 5.07
C LEU A 30 2.65 -10.20 6.45
N ARG A 31 2.96 -11.10 7.39
CA ARG A 31 2.34 -11.16 8.73
C ARG A 31 3.33 -10.89 9.85
N ARG A 32 4.57 -10.51 9.52
CA ARG A 32 5.62 -10.18 10.48
C ARG A 32 5.99 -8.70 10.34
N PRO A 33 6.20 -7.97 11.44
CA PRO A 33 6.84 -6.66 11.39
C PRO A 33 8.17 -6.75 10.66
N ALA A 34 8.40 -5.84 9.72
CA ALA A 34 9.64 -5.77 8.96
C ALA A 34 10.75 -5.10 9.77
N GLU A 35 12.00 -5.47 9.50
CA GLU A 35 13.17 -4.94 10.18
C GLU A 35 13.50 -3.52 9.70
N PRO A 36 13.87 -2.58 10.58
CA PRO A 36 14.31 -1.24 10.17
C PRO A 36 15.49 -1.31 9.19
N VAL A 37 15.55 -0.41 8.23
CA VAL A 37 16.70 -0.24 7.35
C VAL A 37 17.78 0.54 8.11
N GLU A 38 18.89 -0.12 8.43
CA GLU A 38 20.03 0.39 9.23
C GLU A 38 21.38 0.07 8.57
N GLY A 39 21.39 -0.22 7.27
CA GLY A 39 22.61 -0.58 6.51
C GLY A 39 22.82 -2.07 6.29
N GLN A 40 21.75 -2.88 6.37
CA GLN A 40 21.81 -4.31 6.05
C GLN A 40 22.09 -4.59 4.58
N LEU A 41 21.83 -3.62 3.70
CA LEU A 41 22.14 -3.67 2.26
C LEU A 41 23.17 -2.58 1.93
N PRO A 42 24.19 -2.88 1.10
CA PRO A 42 25.02 -1.85 0.48
C PRO A 42 24.18 -0.87 -0.33
N ASP A 43 24.58 0.40 -0.37
CA ASP A 43 23.81 1.48 -1.05
C ASP A 43 23.46 1.15 -2.51
N GLU A 44 24.41 0.58 -3.26
CA GLU A 44 24.19 0.16 -4.65
C GLU A 44 23.10 -0.93 -4.77
N LEU A 45 23.09 -1.88 -3.83
CA LEU A 45 22.11 -2.95 -3.81
C LEU A 45 20.72 -2.43 -3.40
N LEU A 46 20.66 -1.49 -2.45
CA LEU A 46 19.43 -0.81 -2.07
C LEU A 46 18.85 0.00 -3.23
N ALA A 47 19.68 0.74 -3.97
CA ALA A 47 19.26 1.50 -5.14
C ALA A 47 18.68 0.60 -6.25
N ARG A 48 19.33 -0.54 -6.54
CA ARG A 48 18.82 -1.55 -7.48
C ARG A 48 17.49 -2.15 -7.00
N LEU A 49 17.36 -2.46 -5.71
CA LEU A 49 16.12 -2.96 -5.11
C LEU A 49 14.97 -1.95 -5.27
N ILE A 50 15.21 -0.68 -4.96
CA ILE A 50 14.22 0.40 -5.10
C ILE A 50 13.76 0.53 -6.56
N ALA A 51 14.69 0.49 -7.52
CA ALA A 51 14.36 0.54 -8.94
C ALA A 51 13.46 -0.64 -9.36
N ALA A 52 13.82 -1.85 -8.95
CA ALA A 52 13.03 -3.05 -9.24
C ALA A 52 11.65 -3.02 -8.55
N MET A 53 11.54 -2.48 -7.33
CA MET A 53 10.26 -2.25 -6.65
C MET A 53 9.36 -1.31 -7.44
N ARG A 54 9.91 -0.22 -7.99
CA ARG A 54 9.16 0.72 -8.83
C ARG A 54 8.65 0.06 -10.12
N VAL A 55 9.51 -0.68 -10.81
CA VAL A 55 9.14 -1.44 -12.02
C VAL A 55 8.03 -2.45 -11.70
N THR A 56 8.18 -3.19 -10.60
CA THR A 56 7.20 -4.20 -10.15
C THR A 56 5.84 -3.57 -9.81
N MET A 57 5.85 -2.45 -9.08
CA MET A 57 4.64 -1.68 -8.76
C MET A 57 3.89 -1.25 -10.03
N HIS A 58 4.61 -0.74 -11.03
CA HIS A 58 4.00 -0.31 -12.31
C HIS A 58 3.50 -1.48 -13.16
N ALA A 59 4.20 -2.62 -13.14
CA ALA A 59 3.77 -3.82 -13.85
C ALA A 59 2.49 -4.45 -13.27
N ALA A 60 2.25 -4.24 -11.97
CA ALA A 60 1.06 -4.72 -11.24
C ALA A 60 -0.03 -3.63 -11.06
N PRO A 61 -0.12 -2.65 -11.98
CA PRO A 61 -0.73 -1.31 -11.83
C PRO A 61 -1.02 -0.80 -10.40
N GLY A 62 -0.07 -0.95 -9.47
CA GLY A 62 -0.18 -0.46 -8.09
C GLY A 62 0.15 1.03 -7.97
N VAL A 63 -0.25 1.63 -6.84
CA VAL A 63 0.14 3.01 -6.44
C VAL A 63 1.10 3.05 -5.24
N GLY A 64 1.44 1.87 -4.74
CA GLY A 64 2.38 1.63 -3.66
C GLY A 64 2.84 0.17 -3.67
N LEU A 65 4.04 -0.06 -3.15
CA LEU A 65 4.59 -1.39 -2.94
C LEU A 65 5.56 -1.37 -1.75
N ALA A 66 5.28 -2.19 -0.74
CA ALA A 66 6.14 -2.42 0.40
C ALA A 66 7.09 -3.60 0.15
N ALA A 67 8.34 -3.52 0.63
CA ALA A 67 9.35 -4.57 0.46
C ALA A 67 8.90 -5.97 0.93
N PRO A 68 8.12 -6.14 2.02
CA PRO A 68 7.57 -7.44 2.37
C PRO A 68 6.75 -8.10 1.26
N GLN A 69 6.12 -7.31 0.38
CA GLN A 69 5.32 -7.83 -0.74
C GLN A 69 6.17 -8.50 -1.83
N ILE A 70 7.48 -8.24 -1.88
CA ILE A 70 8.42 -8.96 -2.74
C ILE A 70 9.32 -9.92 -1.94
N GLY A 71 8.88 -10.29 -0.73
CA GLY A 71 9.60 -11.22 0.13
C GLY A 71 10.82 -10.64 0.84
N VAL A 72 10.99 -9.31 0.87
CA VAL A 72 12.11 -8.65 1.55
C VAL A 72 11.63 -8.04 2.88
N PRO A 73 12.05 -8.57 4.04
CA PRO A 73 11.51 -8.18 5.35
C PRO A 73 12.14 -6.87 5.89
N LEU A 74 12.21 -5.82 5.06
CA LEU A 74 12.73 -4.50 5.43
C LEU A 74 11.62 -3.44 5.48
N ARG A 75 11.78 -2.45 6.37
CA ARG A 75 10.90 -1.26 6.45
C ARG A 75 11.18 -0.29 5.31
N LEU A 76 10.88 -0.72 4.10
CA LEU A 76 11.06 0.03 2.86
C LEU A 76 9.77 -0.05 2.04
N ALA A 77 9.29 1.08 1.55
CA ALA A 77 8.17 1.14 0.63
C ALA A 77 8.42 2.17 -0.47
N VAL A 78 7.76 2.00 -1.61
CA VAL A 78 7.71 3.00 -2.69
C VAL A 78 6.26 3.39 -2.96
N ILE A 79 6.03 4.65 -3.32
CA ILE A 79 4.70 5.16 -3.69
C ILE A 79 4.79 6.03 -4.95
N GLU A 80 3.80 5.92 -5.84
CA GLU A 80 3.64 6.76 -7.02
C GLU A 80 2.19 6.64 -7.52
N ASP A 81 1.55 7.76 -7.84
CA ASP A 81 0.17 7.73 -8.37
C ASP A 81 0.00 8.85 -9.39
N ALA A 82 -0.19 8.51 -10.67
CA ALA A 82 -0.53 9.51 -11.69
C ALA A 82 -1.93 10.11 -11.47
N ALA A 83 -2.75 9.51 -10.59
CA ALA A 83 -4.13 9.88 -10.32
C ALA A 83 -4.97 9.98 -11.61
N ALA A 84 -4.77 9.03 -12.53
CA ALA A 84 -5.49 8.91 -13.80
C ALA A 84 -6.89 8.32 -13.56
N VAL A 85 -7.78 9.13 -12.97
CA VAL A 85 -9.18 8.79 -12.64
C VAL A 85 -10.11 9.90 -13.12
N SER A 86 -11.42 9.62 -13.18
CA SER A 86 -12.43 10.64 -13.48
C SER A 86 -12.43 11.77 -12.44
N ASP A 87 -12.90 12.94 -12.83
CA ASP A 87 -12.99 14.11 -11.93
C ASP A 87 -13.90 13.85 -10.72
N GLU A 88 -14.95 13.05 -10.90
CA GLU A 88 -15.83 12.60 -9.83
C GLU A 88 -15.08 11.78 -8.78
N VAL A 89 -14.31 10.76 -9.21
CA VAL A 89 -13.49 9.94 -8.30
C VAL A 89 -12.39 10.77 -7.65
N ARG A 90 -11.76 11.67 -8.41
CA ARG A 90 -10.75 12.61 -7.91
C ARG A 90 -11.28 13.45 -6.77
N ALA A 91 -12.43 14.10 -6.97
CA ALA A 91 -13.07 14.94 -5.99
C ALA A 91 -13.53 14.13 -4.77
N ALA A 92 -14.19 13.00 -4.98
CA ALA A 92 -14.73 12.16 -3.92
C ALA A 92 -13.64 11.60 -2.98
N ARG A 93 -12.49 11.20 -3.54
CA ARG A 93 -11.42 10.53 -2.80
C ARG A 93 -10.27 11.45 -2.40
N GLY A 94 -10.29 12.72 -2.81
CA GLY A 94 -9.13 13.62 -2.71
C GLY A 94 -7.90 13.01 -3.39
N ARG A 95 -8.07 12.39 -4.57
CA ARG A 95 -7.00 11.65 -5.26
C ARG A 95 -6.21 12.57 -6.19
N VAL A 96 -5.12 13.11 -5.68
CA VAL A 96 -4.21 13.99 -6.43
C VAL A 96 -2.95 13.24 -6.86
N PRO A 97 -2.28 13.66 -7.95
CA PRO A 97 -1.03 13.03 -8.38
C PRO A 97 0.00 12.99 -7.25
N GLN A 98 0.70 11.86 -7.14
CA GLN A 98 1.82 11.64 -6.22
C GLN A 98 3.07 11.31 -7.04
N PRO A 99 4.14 12.10 -6.94
CA PRO A 99 5.41 11.75 -7.58
C PRO A 99 5.98 10.49 -6.93
N PHE A 100 6.88 9.82 -7.64
CA PHE A 100 7.65 8.71 -7.07
C PHE A 100 8.37 9.15 -5.80
N ARG A 101 8.16 8.41 -4.72
CA ARG A 101 8.85 8.60 -3.44
C ARG A 101 9.28 7.25 -2.88
N VAL A 102 10.46 7.24 -2.28
CA VAL A 102 10.95 6.13 -1.46
C VAL A 102 10.73 6.48 0.01
N LEU A 103 10.14 5.54 0.74
CA LEU A 103 9.85 5.69 2.16
C LEU A 103 10.67 4.64 2.93
N VAL A 104 11.76 5.10 3.52
CA VAL A 104 12.64 4.29 4.38
C VAL A 104 12.22 4.51 5.84
N ASN A 105 12.02 3.41 6.57
CA ASN A 105 11.57 3.41 7.97
C ASN A 105 10.32 4.27 8.25
N PRO A 106 9.27 4.25 7.40
CA PRO A 106 8.16 5.16 7.59
C PRO A 106 7.33 4.82 8.84
N SER A 107 6.74 5.87 9.38
CA SER A 107 5.70 5.87 10.40
C SER A 107 4.70 6.99 10.09
N TYR A 108 3.45 6.84 10.54
CA TYR A 108 2.45 7.89 10.39
C TYR A 108 1.69 8.13 11.69
N GLU A 109 1.20 9.36 11.87
CA GLU A 109 0.21 9.69 12.90
C GLU A 109 -1.03 10.31 12.25
N GLY A 110 -2.22 10.00 12.77
CA GLY A 110 -3.46 10.61 12.29
C GLY A 110 -3.54 12.09 12.66
N VAL A 111 -3.85 12.95 11.69
CA VAL A 111 -4.04 14.39 11.92
C VAL A 111 -5.53 14.68 12.07
N GLY A 112 -5.97 14.87 13.31
CA GLY A 112 -7.38 15.02 13.67
C GLY A 112 -8.13 13.69 13.77
N ALA A 113 -9.42 13.76 14.11
CA ALA A 113 -10.24 12.58 14.40
C ALA A 113 -10.98 12.00 13.18
N ARG A 114 -10.97 12.72 12.05
CA ARG A 114 -11.79 12.37 10.89
C ARG A 114 -11.24 11.14 10.16
N HIS A 115 -12.12 10.17 9.96
CA HIS A 115 -11.87 9.00 9.13
C HIS A 115 -12.77 9.04 7.89
N VAL A 116 -12.26 8.49 6.79
CA VAL A 116 -13.00 8.32 5.53
C VAL A 116 -12.89 6.86 5.09
N ALA A 117 -13.93 6.35 4.46
CA ALA A 117 -14.00 4.96 4.03
C ALA A 117 -14.12 4.87 2.49
N PHE A 118 -13.30 4.01 1.90
CA PHE A 118 -13.28 3.71 0.47
C PHE A 118 -12.88 2.26 0.27
N TYR A 119 -13.21 1.71 -0.90
CA TYR A 119 -12.66 0.45 -1.35
C TYR A 119 -11.14 0.54 -1.52
N GLU A 120 -10.42 -0.39 -0.90
CA GLU A 120 -8.99 -0.67 -1.09
C GLU A 120 -8.82 -2.07 -1.68
N GLY A 121 -7.85 -2.20 -2.58
CA GLY A 121 -7.28 -3.48 -2.99
C GLY A 121 -5.82 -3.55 -2.57
N CYS A 122 -5.19 -4.71 -2.75
CA CYS A 122 -3.77 -4.92 -2.47
C CYS A 122 -3.19 -5.89 -3.50
N LEU A 123 -1.97 -5.64 -3.96
CA LEU A 123 -1.27 -6.51 -4.91
C LEU A 123 -1.03 -7.92 -4.33
N SER A 124 -0.90 -8.03 -3.01
CA SER A 124 -0.79 -9.30 -2.29
C SER A 124 -2.15 -9.98 -2.02
N VAL A 125 -3.28 -9.38 -2.39
CA VAL A 125 -4.62 -10.00 -2.31
C VAL A 125 -5.31 -9.84 -3.67
N PRO A 126 -4.80 -10.52 -4.71
CA PRO A 126 -5.27 -10.30 -6.07
C PRO A 126 -6.74 -10.72 -6.22
N GLY A 127 -7.50 -9.93 -7.00
CA GLY A 127 -8.89 -10.25 -7.34
C GLY A 127 -9.93 -9.84 -6.31
N TYR A 128 -9.54 -9.20 -5.20
CA TYR A 128 -10.45 -8.75 -4.15
C TYR A 128 -10.18 -7.32 -3.70
N GLN A 129 -11.24 -6.67 -3.24
CA GLN A 129 -11.22 -5.36 -2.58
C GLN A 129 -12.21 -5.36 -1.42
N ALA A 130 -12.03 -4.47 -0.45
CA ALA A 130 -13.01 -4.21 0.60
C ALA A 130 -12.95 -2.75 1.04
N VAL A 131 -14.03 -2.28 1.67
CA VAL A 131 -14.09 -0.95 2.27
C VAL A 131 -13.24 -0.92 3.53
N VAL A 132 -12.35 0.08 3.62
CA VAL A 132 -11.47 0.29 4.77
C VAL A 132 -11.60 1.74 5.23
N ALA A 133 -11.80 1.93 6.53
CA ALA A 133 -11.74 3.24 7.16
C ALA A 133 -10.27 3.64 7.40
N ARG A 134 -9.91 4.86 7.01
CA ARG A 134 -8.55 5.43 7.18
C ARG A 134 -8.66 6.84 7.74
N HIS A 135 -7.62 7.30 8.43
CA HIS A 135 -7.50 8.72 8.73
C HIS A 135 -7.53 9.50 7.41
N GLU A 136 -8.34 10.57 7.36
CA GLU A 136 -8.41 11.43 6.18
C GLU A 136 -7.08 12.17 5.93
N ARG A 137 -6.38 12.49 7.02
CA ARG A 137 -5.08 13.17 7.01
C ARG A 137 -4.12 12.44 7.93
N VAL A 138 -2.86 12.37 7.51
CA VAL A 138 -1.78 11.80 8.32
C VAL A 138 -0.53 12.66 8.22
N ARG A 139 0.28 12.69 9.28
CA ARG A 139 1.65 13.19 9.25
C ARG A 139 2.57 12.00 9.08
N LEU A 140 3.29 11.94 7.97
CA LEU A 140 4.29 10.92 7.66
C LEU A 140 5.64 11.37 8.23
N ARG A 141 6.35 10.46 8.91
CA ARG A 141 7.78 10.58 9.23
C ARG A 141 8.54 9.41 8.63
N ALA A 142 9.54 9.69 7.80
CA ALA A 142 10.38 8.70 7.14
C ALA A 142 11.76 9.29 6.80
N LEU A 143 12.61 8.47 6.19
CA LEU A 143 13.77 8.92 5.41
C LEU A 143 13.50 8.65 3.93
N ASP A 144 14.12 9.42 3.04
CA ASP A 144 14.21 9.08 1.63
C ASP A 144 15.40 8.14 1.33
N GLU A 145 15.59 7.79 0.07
CA GLU A 145 16.66 6.88 -0.36
C GLU A 145 18.07 7.46 -0.22
N GLN A 146 18.21 8.78 0.02
CA GLN A 146 19.48 9.42 0.37
C GLN A 146 19.62 9.66 1.88
N GLY A 147 18.70 9.15 2.69
CA GLY A 147 18.71 9.31 4.15
C GLY A 147 18.27 10.70 4.63
N ARG A 148 17.66 11.53 3.77
CA ARG A 148 17.13 12.84 4.17
C ARG A 148 15.78 12.65 4.84
N ALA A 149 15.51 13.42 5.89
CA ALA A 149 14.26 13.34 6.62
C ALA A 149 13.07 13.80 5.76
N VAL A 150 12.00 13.01 5.79
CA VAL A 150 10.68 13.33 5.25
C VAL A 150 9.75 13.49 6.43
N ASP A 151 9.22 14.69 6.64
CA ASP A 151 8.21 15.00 7.67
C ASP A 151 7.12 15.89 7.04
N GLU A 152 6.10 15.25 6.46
CA GLU A 152 5.10 15.89 5.61
C GLU A 152 3.69 15.43 6.00
N GLU A 153 2.70 16.30 5.82
CA GLU A 153 1.29 15.94 5.95
C GLU A 153 0.69 15.55 4.60
N PHE A 154 -0.04 14.43 4.60
CA PHE A 154 -0.81 13.95 3.47
C PHE A 154 -2.30 13.99 3.80
N ALA A 155 -3.14 14.20 2.78
CA ALA A 155 -4.59 14.18 2.88
C ALA A 155 -5.19 13.35 1.74
N GLY A 156 -6.40 12.83 1.92
CA GLY A 156 -7.15 12.14 0.87
C GLY A 156 -6.52 10.80 0.47
N TRP A 157 -6.52 10.49 -0.83
CA TRP A 157 -5.97 9.24 -1.34
C TRP A 157 -4.46 9.06 -1.07
N PRO A 158 -3.61 10.08 -1.20
CA PRO A 158 -2.20 9.99 -0.77
C PRO A 158 -2.02 9.55 0.69
N ALA A 159 -2.83 10.09 1.62
CA ALA A 159 -2.79 9.69 3.03
C ALA A 159 -3.15 8.21 3.21
N ARG A 160 -4.08 7.71 2.40
CA ARG A 160 -4.48 6.29 2.39
C ARG A 160 -3.36 5.39 1.89
N ILE A 161 -2.67 5.76 0.81
CA ILE A 161 -1.52 5.02 0.29
C ILE A 161 -0.45 4.92 1.39
N VAL A 162 -0.08 6.04 2.03
CA VAL A 162 0.90 6.06 3.13
C VAL A 162 0.50 5.10 4.26
N GLN A 163 -0.76 5.12 4.69
CA GLN A 163 -1.27 4.23 5.72
C GLN A 163 -1.19 2.75 5.28
N HIS A 164 -1.59 2.44 4.05
CA HIS A 164 -1.59 1.08 3.50
C HIS A 164 -0.17 0.50 3.41
N GLU A 165 0.76 1.24 2.81
CA GLU A 165 2.13 0.76 2.67
C GLU A 165 2.85 0.66 4.02
N THR A 166 2.60 1.59 4.94
CA THR A 166 3.18 1.52 6.29
C THR A 166 2.62 0.35 7.09
N ASP A 167 1.33 0.01 6.92
CA ASP A 167 0.70 -1.16 7.55
C ASP A 167 1.35 -2.47 7.09
N HIS A 168 1.71 -2.60 5.80
CA HIS A 168 2.45 -3.75 5.30
C HIS A 168 3.78 -3.97 6.05
N LEU A 169 4.49 -2.89 6.38
CA LEU A 169 5.74 -2.96 7.14
C LEU A 169 5.55 -3.39 8.60
N ASN A 170 4.31 -3.34 9.09
CA ASN A 170 3.92 -3.81 10.42
C ASN A 170 3.26 -5.21 10.38
N GLY A 171 3.27 -5.89 9.24
CA GLY A 171 2.63 -7.20 9.05
C GLY A 171 1.09 -7.14 9.02
N THR A 172 0.53 -5.96 8.73
CA THR A 172 -0.92 -5.72 8.65
C THR A 172 -1.34 -5.63 7.19
N LEU A 173 -2.40 -6.36 6.82
CA LEU A 173 -3.05 -6.27 5.52
C LEU A 173 -4.33 -5.44 5.65
N TYR A 174 -4.80 -4.84 4.54
CA TYR A 174 -6.06 -4.09 4.55
C TYR A 174 -7.25 -4.92 5.05
N LEU A 175 -7.21 -6.25 4.85
CA LEU A 175 -8.22 -7.20 5.33
C LEU A 175 -8.39 -7.17 6.85
N ASP A 176 -7.36 -6.84 7.62
CA ASP A 176 -7.42 -6.76 9.08
C ASP A 176 -8.20 -5.52 9.55
N ARG A 177 -8.45 -4.57 8.64
CA ARG A 177 -9.19 -3.32 8.87
C ARG A 177 -10.45 -3.22 8.01
N ALA A 178 -10.79 -4.28 7.29
CA ALA A 178 -11.87 -4.27 6.30
C ALA A 178 -13.24 -4.38 6.97
N GLU A 179 -14.21 -3.65 6.43
CA GLU A 179 -15.63 -3.92 6.68
C GLU A 179 -15.99 -5.24 6.02
N LEU A 180 -16.10 -6.33 6.79
CA LEU A 180 -16.14 -7.70 6.23
C LEU A 180 -17.28 -7.93 5.22
N ARG A 181 -18.44 -7.30 5.43
CA ARG A 181 -19.58 -7.41 4.48
C ARG A 181 -19.33 -6.71 3.15
N SER A 182 -18.33 -5.85 3.06
CA SER A 182 -17.96 -5.16 1.84
C SER A 182 -16.96 -5.92 0.97
N LEU A 183 -16.41 -7.05 1.45
CA LEU A 183 -15.45 -7.85 0.67
C LEU A 183 -16.07 -8.25 -0.68
N SER A 184 -15.39 -7.88 -1.75
CA SER A 184 -15.94 -7.97 -3.11
C SER A 184 -14.88 -8.42 -4.10
N SER A 185 -15.25 -9.33 -4.99
CA SER A 185 -14.37 -9.75 -6.08
C SER A 185 -14.30 -8.64 -7.14
N THR A 186 -13.10 -8.32 -7.60
CA THR A 186 -12.87 -7.40 -8.71
C THR A 186 -13.10 -8.05 -10.08
N GLN A 187 -13.31 -9.36 -10.15
CA GLN A 187 -13.53 -10.12 -11.39
C GLN A 187 -15.02 -10.36 -11.69
N SER A 188 -15.91 -10.13 -10.72
CA SER A 188 -17.35 -10.29 -10.92
C SER A 188 -17.92 -9.04 -11.60
N SER A 189 -18.50 -9.19 -12.79
CA SER A 189 -19.15 -8.08 -13.52
C SER A 189 -20.26 -7.44 -12.69
N ALA A 190 -21.11 -8.26 -12.05
CA ALA A 190 -22.19 -7.78 -11.20
C ALA A 190 -21.67 -6.96 -9.99
N ALA A 191 -20.55 -7.37 -9.41
CA ALA A 191 -19.92 -6.63 -8.31
C ALA A 191 -19.27 -5.33 -8.81
N ALA A 192 -18.57 -5.39 -9.95
CA ALA A 192 -17.94 -4.22 -10.57
C ALA A 192 -18.98 -3.16 -10.94
N GLU A 193 -20.12 -3.55 -11.52
CA GLU A 193 -21.19 -2.61 -11.89
C GLU A 193 -21.83 -1.93 -10.68
N ARG A 194 -22.00 -2.66 -9.57
CA ARG A 194 -22.71 -2.15 -8.38
C ARG A 194 -21.80 -1.39 -7.42
N TRP A 195 -20.55 -1.83 -7.27
CA TRP A 195 -19.64 -1.35 -6.22
C TRP A 195 -18.49 -0.46 -6.75
N ALA A 196 -18.44 -0.16 -8.05
CA ALA A 196 -17.45 0.76 -8.62
C ALA A 196 -17.75 2.25 -8.41
N GLN A 197 -18.72 2.58 -7.56
CA GLN A 197 -19.04 3.97 -7.27
C GLN A 197 -17.84 4.71 -6.64
N PRO A 198 -17.74 6.03 -6.82
CA PRO A 198 -16.65 6.83 -6.23
C PRO A 198 -16.52 6.65 -4.71
N THR A 199 -17.64 6.40 -4.04
CA THR A 199 -17.79 6.30 -2.59
C THR A 199 -18.58 5.03 -2.19
N PRO A 200 -18.40 4.48 -0.97
CA PRO A 200 -18.99 3.18 -0.60
C PRO A 200 -20.43 3.24 -0.02
N GLN A 201 -21.15 4.35 -0.14
CA GLN A 201 -22.45 4.56 0.52
C GLN A 201 -23.51 3.56 0.05
N LEU A 202 -23.62 3.33 -1.27
CA LEU A 202 -24.56 2.35 -1.79
C LEU A 202 -24.23 0.94 -1.27
N ALA A 203 -22.96 0.57 -1.30
CA ALA A 203 -22.51 -0.72 -0.76
C ALA A 203 -22.84 -0.85 0.72
N ALA A 204 -22.60 0.19 1.52
CA ALA A 204 -22.90 0.20 2.95
C ALA A 204 -24.39 0.03 3.22
N GLN A 205 -25.24 0.71 2.45
CA GLN A 205 -26.69 0.61 2.54
C GLN A 205 -27.22 -0.78 2.13
N GLU A 206 -26.78 -1.31 0.98
CA GLU A 206 -27.30 -2.58 0.44
C GLU A 206 -26.74 -3.80 1.16
N LEU A 207 -25.47 -3.76 1.57
CA LEU A 207 -24.78 -4.88 2.23
C LEU A 207 -24.86 -4.78 3.76
N GLY A 208 -25.30 -3.64 4.30
CA GLY A 208 -25.57 -3.43 5.72
C GLY A 208 -24.31 -3.42 6.58
N PHE A 209 -23.44 -2.44 6.37
CA PHE A 209 -22.28 -2.12 7.23
C PHE A 209 -22.18 -0.61 7.49
N GLY A 210 -21.47 -0.22 8.55
CA GLY A 210 -21.34 1.19 8.95
C GLY A 210 -20.25 1.92 8.17
N LEU A 211 -20.36 3.25 8.06
CA LEU A 211 -19.28 4.11 7.58
C LEU A 211 -18.89 5.12 8.68
N PRO A 212 -17.62 5.52 8.77
CA PRO A 212 -17.20 6.51 9.75
C PRO A 212 -17.95 7.84 9.57
N GLY A 213 -18.44 8.41 10.67
CA GLY A 213 -19.18 9.68 10.65
C GLY A 213 -20.62 9.58 10.14
N ALA A 214 -21.15 8.38 9.91
CA ALA A 214 -22.58 8.14 9.76
C ALA A 214 -23.17 7.84 11.15
N ASP A 215 -23.81 8.84 11.75
CA ASP A 215 -24.73 8.66 12.89
C ASP A 215 -26.10 8.16 12.39
#